data_AF-A0A2M8IVP9-F1
#
_entry.id   AF-A0A2M8IVP9-F1
#
_cell.length_a   1.000
_cell.length_b   1.000
_cell.length_c   1.000
_cell.angle_alpha   90.00
_cell.angle_beta   90.00
_cell.angle_gamma   90.00
#
_symmetry.space_group_name_H-M   'P 1'
#
loop_
_entity.id
_entity.type
_entity.pdbx_description
1 polymer ?
#
loop_
_entity_poly.entity_id
_entity_poly.type
_entity_poly.pdbx_seq_one_letter_code
_entity_poly.pdbx_strand_id
1 'polypeptide(L)'
;GGGKALRQATPPPVVEVQPIAAPARMKRRHWGLVASFLLMVLAPLAAVILYLWTAASDQYLSTTGFTVRSQESGGATELLGGLAQFAGGSTASDSDILYEFIQSQEMVEAVEAEVGIRARYSTVWPRDWVFGIWPDATMEDLVWYWHRITGISYDSGTGLTEVTVTGFDPDTAQAVARVILRESQDRINALNNQAREDAMRYARADVEEAVAQLKAAREALTRFRTRTRIVDPESDIQGRMGVLNNLQQQLAEALVEYDLLRGTAPETDPRVTKAQQRIDVIRERIRIERQGFASDSTETGGVGEDYPSLIAEYESLSVDREYAEEAYRAALTALEVARDDATRQSRYLATYITPTRADASEYPQRVVLAALAALFLLLVWAIAALIYYSIRDRS
;
A
#
# COMPACT_ATOMS: atom_id res chain seq x y z
N GLY A 1 -105.78 -44.26 -39.33
CA GLY A 1 -105.42 -45.34 -38.38
C GLY A 1 -103.99 -45.16 -37.93
N GLY A 2 -103.69 -45.49 -36.67
CA GLY A 2 -102.33 -45.61 -36.13
C GLY A 2 -101.87 -44.42 -35.28
N GLY A 3 -101.98 -44.56 -33.95
CA GLY A 3 -101.43 -43.60 -32.99
C GLY A 3 -99.95 -43.80 -32.70
N LYS A 4 -99.35 -42.86 -31.95
CA LYS A 4 -98.17 -43.07 -31.09
C LYS A 4 -97.93 -41.90 -30.12
N ALA A 5 -97.98 -42.25 -28.83
CA ALA A 5 -97.11 -41.87 -27.72
C ALA A 5 -96.75 -40.39 -27.42
N LEU A 6 -97.28 -39.93 -26.28
CA LEU A 6 -96.67 -39.17 -25.17
C LEU A 6 -95.30 -38.49 -25.42
N ARG A 7 -95.27 -37.17 -25.24
CA ARG A 7 -94.15 -36.46 -24.61
C ARG A 7 -94.70 -35.42 -23.62
N GLN A 8 -94.37 -35.62 -22.34
CA GLN A 8 -94.55 -34.60 -21.30
C GLN A 8 -93.65 -33.42 -21.67
N ALA A 9 -94.25 -32.24 -21.84
CA ALA A 9 -93.51 -30.99 -21.97
C ALA A 9 -93.15 -30.50 -20.57
N THR A 10 -91.88 -30.65 -20.18
CA THR A 10 -91.30 -29.96 -19.02
C THR A 10 -91.41 -28.45 -19.26
N PRO A 11 -91.88 -27.64 -18.29
CA PRO A 11 -91.89 -26.19 -18.44
C PRO A 11 -90.46 -25.67 -18.63
N PRO A 12 -90.25 -24.58 -19.41
CA PRO A 12 -88.92 -24.04 -19.65
C PRO A 12 -88.27 -23.60 -18.32
N PRO A 13 -86.94 -23.75 -18.16
CA PRO A 13 -86.25 -23.26 -16.99
C PRO A 13 -86.40 -21.74 -16.92
N VAL A 14 -86.96 -21.24 -15.81
CA VAL A 14 -86.96 -19.82 -15.49
C VAL A 14 -85.50 -19.42 -15.28
N VAL A 15 -84.93 -18.74 -16.27
CA VAL A 15 -83.64 -18.07 -16.11
C VAL A 15 -83.90 -16.85 -15.24
N GLU A 16 -83.63 -16.96 -13.93
CA GLU A 16 -83.50 -15.80 -13.05
C GLU A 16 -82.30 -14.97 -13.55
N VAL A 17 -82.61 -13.96 -14.36
CA VAL A 17 -81.63 -12.93 -14.73
C VAL A 17 -81.31 -12.17 -13.45
N GLN A 18 -80.11 -12.41 -12.91
CA GLN A 18 -79.60 -11.63 -11.78
C GLN A 18 -79.70 -10.14 -12.14
N PRO A 19 -80.25 -9.29 -11.25
CA PRO A 19 -80.48 -7.89 -11.57
C PRO A 19 -79.16 -7.22 -11.97
N ILE A 20 -79.21 -6.41 -13.03
CA ILE A 20 -78.10 -5.57 -13.49
C ILE A 20 -77.57 -4.79 -12.28
N ALA A 21 -76.28 -4.95 -11.99
CA ALA A 21 -75.63 -4.33 -10.84
C ALA A 21 -75.95 -2.82 -10.78
N ALA A 22 -76.63 -2.39 -9.71
CA ALA A 22 -76.94 -0.99 -9.49
C ALA A 22 -75.64 -0.15 -9.41
N PRO A 23 -75.64 1.12 -9.85
CA PRO A 23 -74.44 1.96 -9.78
C PRO A 23 -73.94 2.03 -8.34
N ALA A 24 -72.65 1.71 -8.15
CA ALA A 24 -72.03 1.63 -6.83
C ALA A 24 -72.15 2.96 -6.09
N ARG A 25 -73.00 3.01 -5.05
CA ARG A 25 -73.14 4.17 -4.18
C ARG A 25 -72.05 4.13 -3.11
N MET A 26 -71.28 5.21 -2.98
CA MET A 26 -70.28 5.37 -1.93
C MET A 26 -70.93 5.18 -0.54
N LYS A 27 -70.63 4.07 0.12
CA LYS A 27 -70.98 3.84 1.53
C LYS A 27 -70.08 4.68 2.44
N ARG A 28 -70.54 5.00 3.66
CA ARG A 28 -69.76 5.75 4.69
C ARG A 28 -68.33 5.21 4.92
N ARG A 29 -68.09 3.94 4.63
CA ARG A 29 -66.78 3.27 4.69
C ARG A 29 -65.77 3.79 3.66
N HIS A 30 -66.20 4.15 2.45
CA HIS A 30 -65.32 4.72 1.43
C HIS A 30 -64.93 6.16 1.75
N TRP A 31 -65.79 6.90 2.46
CA TRP A 31 -65.47 8.25 2.94
C TRP A 31 -64.35 8.27 3.98
N GLY A 32 -64.25 7.25 4.84
CA GLY A 32 -63.14 7.13 5.79
C GLY A 32 -61.79 6.89 5.11
N LEU A 33 -61.78 6.10 4.03
CA LEU A 33 -60.58 5.83 3.23
C LEU A 33 -60.17 7.02 2.36
N VAL A 34 -61.14 7.76 1.82
CA VAL A 34 -60.88 9.02 1.11
C VAL A 34 -60.37 10.09 2.08
N ALA A 35 -60.95 10.19 3.29
CA ALA A 35 -60.48 11.12 4.31
C ALA A 35 -59.06 10.77 4.79
N SER A 36 -58.75 9.49 4.99
CA SER A 36 -57.38 9.06 5.35
C SER A 36 -56.39 9.32 4.21
N PHE A 37 -56.80 9.12 2.95
CA PHE A 37 -55.97 9.46 1.78
C PHE A 37 -55.69 10.97 1.72
N LEU A 38 -56.71 11.80 1.87
CA LEU A 38 -56.55 13.26 1.84
C LEU A 38 -55.64 13.76 2.96
N LEU A 39 -55.83 13.26 4.17
CA LEU A 39 -55.08 13.72 5.35
C LEU A 39 -53.65 13.17 5.38
N MET A 40 -53.45 11.91 4.98
CA MET A 40 -52.17 11.22 5.12
C MET A 40 -51.28 11.29 3.88
N VAL A 41 -51.85 11.60 2.70
CA VAL A 41 -51.10 11.74 1.45
C VAL A 41 -51.15 13.18 0.97
N LEU A 42 -52.36 13.71 0.73
CA LEU A 42 -52.51 14.98 0.02
C LEU A 42 -52.06 16.19 0.85
N ALA A 43 -52.40 16.21 2.14
CA ALA A 43 -51.98 17.27 3.06
C ALA A 43 -50.45 17.34 3.28
N PRO A 44 -49.74 16.24 3.63
CA PRO A 44 -48.28 16.29 3.76
C PRO A 44 -47.59 16.54 2.41
N LEU A 45 -48.12 16.03 1.30
CA LEU A 45 -47.59 16.35 -0.03
C LEU A 45 -47.70 17.85 -0.35
N ALA A 46 -48.86 18.46 -0.06
CA ALA A 46 -49.04 19.89 -0.23
C ALA A 46 -48.11 20.70 0.67
N ALA A 47 -47.86 20.25 1.91
CA ALA A 47 -46.88 20.86 2.80
C ALA A 47 -45.44 20.78 2.26
N VAL A 48 -45.04 19.62 1.70
CA VAL A 48 -43.73 19.43 1.05
C VAL A 48 -43.58 20.36 -0.16
N ILE A 49 -44.59 20.43 -1.02
CA ILE A 49 -44.59 21.33 -2.18
C ILE A 49 -44.53 22.79 -1.72
N LEU A 50 -45.33 23.18 -0.73
CA LEU A 50 -45.29 24.54 -0.22
C LEU A 50 -43.90 24.89 0.32
N TYR A 51 -43.30 24.01 1.11
CA TYR A 51 -41.93 24.18 1.63
C TYR A 51 -40.90 24.29 0.49
N LEU A 52 -40.90 23.35 -0.45
CA LEU A 52 -39.94 23.30 -1.55
C LEU A 52 -40.03 24.51 -2.48
N TRP A 53 -41.20 25.16 -2.61
CA TRP A 53 -41.36 26.34 -3.47
C TRP A 53 -41.19 27.68 -2.73
N THR A 54 -41.44 27.74 -1.41
CA THR A 54 -41.44 29.00 -0.66
C THR A 54 -40.28 29.18 0.31
N ALA A 55 -39.75 28.10 0.86
CA ALA A 55 -38.75 28.14 1.93
C ALA A 55 -37.40 27.54 1.53
N ALA A 56 -37.39 26.51 0.68
CA ALA A 56 -36.16 25.90 0.19
C ALA A 56 -35.38 26.88 -0.70
N SER A 57 -34.12 27.08 -0.34
CA SER A 57 -33.20 27.97 -1.05
C SER A 57 -32.56 27.25 -2.23
N ASP A 58 -32.30 28.01 -3.28
CA ASP A 58 -31.60 27.56 -4.48
C ASP A 58 -30.14 27.19 -4.16
N GLN A 59 -29.67 26.10 -4.76
CA GLN A 59 -28.34 25.52 -4.55
C GLN A 59 -27.64 25.33 -5.90
N TYR A 60 -26.39 25.79 -5.91
CA TYR A 60 -25.47 25.79 -7.04
C TYR A 60 -24.44 24.69 -6.88
N LEU A 61 -24.11 24.03 -7.99
CA LEU A 61 -23.18 22.92 -8.04
C LEU A 61 -21.81 23.38 -8.54
N SER A 62 -20.75 22.96 -7.89
CA SER A 62 -19.37 23.05 -8.39
C SER A 62 -18.79 21.65 -8.47
N THR A 63 -18.23 21.31 -9.62
CA THR A 63 -17.62 20.00 -9.88
C THR A 63 -16.14 20.18 -10.14
N THR A 64 -15.33 19.29 -9.58
CA THR A 64 -13.89 19.19 -9.86
C THR A 64 -13.51 17.73 -10.05
N GLY A 65 -12.59 17.47 -10.97
CA GLY A 65 -12.21 16.13 -11.38
C GLY A 65 -10.70 16.01 -11.45
N PHE A 66 -10.15 15.00 -10.79
CA PHE A 66 -8.72 14.73 -10.80
C PHE A 66 -8.41 13.22 -10.73
N THR A 67 -7.17 12.88 -11.06
CA THR A 67 -6.63 11.51 -10.95
C THR A 67 -5.23 11.55 -10.37
N VAL A 68 -4.89 10.58 -9.53
CA VAL A 68 -3.52 10.42 -9.03
C VAL A 68 -2.72 9.63 -10.06
N ARG A 69 -1.62 10.22 -10.55
CA ARG A 69 -0.72 9.57 -11.51
C ARG A 69 0.60 9.28 -10.82
N SER A 70 1.03 8.03 -10.88
CA SER A 70 2.42 7.64 -10.64
C SER A 70 3.20 7.71 -11.96
N GLN A 71 4.44 8.22 -11.91
CA GLN A 71 5.36 8.07 -13.01
C GLN A 71 6.16 6.79 -12.78
N GLU A 72 5.69 5.68 -13.36
CA GLU A 72 6.29 4.35 -13.16
C GLU A 72 7.63 4.24 -13.90
N SER A 73 8.67 3.77 -13.20
CA SER A 73 9.97 3.45 -13.78
C SER A 73 9.84 2.19 -14.64
N GLY A 74 10.15 2.29 -15.93
CA GLY A 74 9.95 1.20 -16.89
C GLY A 74 10.65 -0.12 -16.55
N GLY A 75 9.94 -1.22 -16.81
CA GLY A 75 10.49 -2.40 -17.49
C GLY A 75 10.79 -3.65 -16.66
N ALA A 76 11.29 -3.53 -15.43
CA ALA A 76 11.71 -4.70 -14.64
C ALA A 76 10.84 -4.95 -13.39
N THR A 77 10.31 -3.90 -12.78
CA THR A 77 9.50 -3.98 -11.55
C THR A 77 8.04 -4.36 -11.82
N GLU A 78 7.51 -4.09 -13.02
CA GLU A 78 6.14 -4.47 -13.43
C GLU A 78 5.90 -5.99 -13.42
N LEU A 79 6.91 -6.78 -13.80
CA LEU A 79 6.80 -8.25 -13.82
C LEU A 79 6.71 -8.86 -12.41
N LEU A 80 7.37 -8.24 -11.43
CA LEU A 80 7.29 -8.65 -10.02
C LEU A 80 6.06 -8.05 -9.32
N GLY A 81 5.67 -6.82 -9.67
CA GLY A 81 4.45 -6.17 -9.19
C GLY A 81 3.16 -6.87 -9.65
N GLY A 82 3.14 -7.38 -10.88
CA GLY A 82 2.02 -8.15 -11.43
C GLY A 82 1.77 -9.48 -10.71
N LEU A 83 2.81 -10.11 -10.17
CA LEU A 83 2.69 -11.33 -9.36
C LEU A 83 2.19 -11.05 -7.94
N ALA A 84 2.55 -9.90 -7.36
CA ALA A 84 2.07 -9.47 -6.04
C ALA A 84 0.58 -9.10 -6.04
N GLN A 85 0.08 -8.47 -7.12
CA GLN A 85 -1.36 -8.26 -7.31
C GLN A 85 -2.13 -9.59 -7.45
N PHE A 86 -1.53 -10.61 -8.08
CA PHE A 86 -2.12 -11.94 -8.20
C PHE A 86 -2.18 -12.69 -6.85
N ALA A 87 -1.28 -12.37 -5.92
CA ALA A 87 -1.23 -12.94 -4.58
C ALA A 87 -2.21 -12.29 -3.57
N GLY A 88 -3.06 -11.35 -4.01
CA GLY A 88 -4.12 -10.75 -3.18
C GLY A 88 -3.65 -9.62 -2.25
N GLY A 89 -2.43 -9.09 -2.45
CA GLY A 89 -1.96 -7.90 -1.77
C GLY A 89 -2.60 -6.65 -2.37
N SER A 90 -3.79 -6.26 -1.92
CA SER A 90 -4.35 -4.94 -2.23
C SER A 90 -3.68 -3.91 -1.33
N THR A 91 -2.59 -3.32 -1.79
CA THR A 91 -2.12 -2.05 -1.22
C THR A 91 -3.20 -1.00 -1.51
N ALA A 92 -3.72 -0.34 -0.47
CA ALA A 92 -4.63 0.79 -0.64
C ALA A 92 -4.00 1.79 -1.61
N SER A 93 -4.73 2.16 -2.66
CA SER A 93 -4.24 3.10 -3.65
C SER A 93 -4.18 4.50 -3.05
N ASP A 94 -3.27 5.35 -3.53
CA ASP A 94 -3.20 6.76 -3.09
C ASP A 94 -4.55 7.50 -3.30
N SER A 95 -5.35 7.03 -4.26
CA SER A 95 -6.72 7.50 -4.50
C SER A 95 -7.70 7.12 -3.37
N ASP A 96 -7.53 5.95 -2.74
CA ASP A 96 -8.35 5.53 -1.59
C ASP A 96 -8.04 6.40 -0.36
N ILE A 97 -6.76 6.71 -0.15
CA ILE A 97 -6.33 7.63 0.92
C ILE A 97 -6.94 9.02 0.69
N LEU A 98 -6.99 9.47 -0.56
CA LEU A 98 -7.56 10.77 -0.92
C LEU A 98 -9.08 10.79 -0.73
N TYR A 99 -9.77 9.71 -1.08
CA TYR A 99 -11.21 9.55 -0.86
C TYR A 99 -11.58 9.70 0.63
N GLU A 100 -10.84 9.02 1.51
CA GLU A 100 -11.04 9.12 2.97
C GLU A 100 -10.62 10.51 3.49
N PHE A 101 -9.54 11.08 2.97
CA PHE A 101 -9.07 12.41 3.37
C PHE A 101 -10.09 13.50 3.07
N ILE A 102 -10.75 13.49 1.90
CA ILE A 102 -11.76 14.51 1.55
C ILE A 102 -12.99 14.43 2.46
N GLN A 103 -13.31 13.26 3.00
CA GLN A 103 -14.42 13.08 3.97
C GLN A 103 -14.01 13.33 5.42
N SER A 104 -12.71 13.44 5.68
CA SER A 104 -12.18 13.58 7.03
C SER A 104 -12.51 14.93 7.67
N GLN A 105 -12.53 14.96 9.00
CA GLN A 105 -12.63 16.21 9.76
C GLN A 105 -11.51 17.20 9.42
N GLU A 106 -10.31 16.71 9.09
CA GLU A 106 -9.16 17.55 8.70
C GLU A 106 -9.49 18.41 7.47
N MET A 107 -10.16 17.84 6.46
CA MET A 107 -10.62 18.58 5.28
C MET A 107 -11.68 19.63 5.65
N VAL A 108 -12.64 19.26 6.50
CA VAL A 108 -13.70 20.17 6.95
C VAL A 108 -13.13 21.36 7.72
N GLU A 109 -12.14 21.12 8.58
CA GLU A 109 -11.42 22.15 9.33
C GLU A 109 -10.65 23.09 8.39
N ALA A 110 -9.95 22.55 7.39
CA ALA A 110 -9.21 23.35 6.41
C ALA A 110 -10.15 24.27 5.61
N VAL A 111 -11.30 23.74 5.16
CA VAL A 111 -12.28 24.51 4.41
C VAL A 111 -13.01 25.52 5.29
N GLU A 112 -13.33 25.18 6.55
CA GLU A 112 -13.91 26.12 7.50
C GLU A 112 -12.95 27.29 7.78
N ALA A 113 -11.66 27.02 7.93
CA ALA A 113 -10.65 28.05 8.20
C ALA A 113 -10.50 29.05 7.05
N GLU A 114 -10.64 28.61 5.80
CA GLU A 114 -10.43 29.48 4.62
C GLU A 114 -11.73 30.08 4.05
N VAL A 115 -12.81 29.29 3.96
CA VAL A 115 -14.06 29.69 3.31
C VAL A 115 -15.12 30.14 4.33
N GLY A 116 -15.09 29.58 5.54
CA GLY A 116 -16.11 29.79 6.57
C GLY A 116 -17.46 29.17 6.18
N ILE A 117 -17.50 27.84 6.10
CA ILE A 117 -18.70 27.06 5.77
C ILE A 117 -19.83 27.42 6.75
N ARG A 118 -19.54 27.45 8.06
CA ARG A 118 -20.55 27.74 9.10
C ARG A 118 -21.28 29.05 8.82
N ALA A 119 -20.54 30.12 8.53
CA ALA A 119 -21.11 31.45 8.30
C ALA A 119 -21.92 31.51 6.99
N ARG A 120 -21.39 30.94 5.90
CA ARG A 120 -22.02 31.01 4.58
C ARG A 120 -23.27 30.13 4.49
N TYR A 121 -23.22 28.91 5.01
CA TYR A 121 -24.33 27.96 4.91
C TYR A 121 -25.42 28.18 5.98
N SER A 122 -25.15 28.96 7.04
CA SER A 122 -26.17 29.36 8.02
C SER A 122 -26.97 30.60 7.59
N THR A 123 -26.60 31.28 6.51
CA THR A 123 -27.30 32.49 6.04
C THR A 123 -28.77 32.23 5.67
N VAL A 124 -29.10 31.00 5.27
CA VAL A 124 -30.48 30.59 4.94
C VAL A 124 -31.29 30.16 6.17
N TRP A 125 -30.65 29.96 7.32
CA TRP A 125 -31.32 29.60 8.57
C TRP A 125 -32.01 30.84 9.18
N PRO A 126 -33.23 30.72 9.75
CA PRO A 126 -34.05 29.51 9.93
C PRO A 126 -35.07 29.28 8.80
N ARG A 127 -35.03 30.04 7.70
CA ARG A 127 -35.98 29.92 6.60
C ARG A 127 -35.87 28.55 5.93
N ASP A 128 -34.66 28.15 5.60
CA ASP A 128 -34.35 26.83 5.07
C ASP A 128 -33.71 25.94 6.16
N TRP A 129 -34.56 25.27 6.92
CA TRP A 129 -34.16 24.41 8.04
C TRP A 129 -33.82 22.97 7.62
N VAL A 130 -34.09 22.58 6.37
CA VAL A 130 -33.77 21.23 5.88
C VAL A 130 -32.42 21.21 5.19
N PHE A 131 -32.09 22.26 4.42
CA PHE A 131 -30.82 22.32 3.69
C PHE A 131 -29.79 23.23 4.37
N GLY A 132 -30.19 24.21 5.18
CA GLY A 132 -29.26 25.07 5.93
C GLY A 132 -28.70 24.41 7.19
N ILE A 133 -27.59 24.96 7.70
CA ILE A 133 -27.00 24.61 8.99
C ILE A 133 -27.29 25.72 10.02
N TRP A 134 -27.36 25.38 11.31
CA TRP A 134 -27.55 26.39 12.36
C TRP A 134 -26.25 27.19 12.62
N PRO A 135 -26.36 28.47 13.04
CA PRO A 135 -25.19 29.34 13.23
C PRO A 135 -24.21 28.85 14.30
N ASP A 136 -24.71 28.18 15.35
CA ASP A 136 -23.92 27.71 16.49
C ASP A 136 -23.45 26.24 16.33
N ALA A 137 -23.38 25.73 15.11
CA ALA A 137 -23.00 24.35 14.81
C ALA A 137 -21.58 24.02 15.25
N THR A 138 -21.38 22.89 15.94
CA THR A 138 -20.05 22.43 16.36
C THR A 138 -19.25 21.92 15.15
N MET A 139 -18.00 21.50 15.37
CA MET A 139 -17.21 20.91 14.29
C MET A 139 -17.81 19.57 13.84
N GLU A 140 -18.31 18.77 14.77
CA GLU A 140 -18.97 17.49 14.50
C GLU A 140 -20.25 17.69 13.66
N ASP A 141 -21.01 18.75 13.95
CA ASP A 141 -22.18 19.13 13.15
C ASP A 141 -21.78 19.54 11.72
N LEU A 142 -20.66 20.26 11.56
CA LEU A 142 -20.12 20.62 10.25
C LEU A 142 -19.65 19.38 9.47
N VAL A 143 -19.03 18.40 10.13
CA VAL A 143 -18.63 17.13 9.49
C VAL A 143 -19.87 16.33 9.06
N TRP A 144 -20.91 16.26 9.89
CA TRP A 144 -22.18 15.65 9.46
C TRP A 144 -22.77 16.38 8.25
N TYR A 145 -22.75 17.72 8.27
CA TYR A 145 -23.27 18.55 7.20
C TYR A 145 -22.44 18.46 5.91
N TRP A 146 -21.12 18.29 6.04
CA TRP A 146 -20.17 18.11 4.93
C TRP A 146 -20.61 16.99 4.00
N HIS A 147 -20.91 15.81 4.55
CA HIS A 147 -21.40 14.66 3.78
C HIS A 147 -22.71 14.92 3.03
N ARG A 148 -23.47 15.95 3.40
CA ARG A 148 -24.70 16.35 2.71
C ARG A 148 -24.45 17.31 1.55
N ILE A 149 -23.42 18.15 1.65
CA ILE A 149 -23.08 19.16 0.63
C ILE A 149 -21.98 18.69 -0.33
N THR A 150 -21.20 17.67 0.06
CA THR A 150 -20.15 17.10 -0.79
C THR A 150 -20.51 15.69 -1.23
N GLY A 151 -20.44 15.45 -2.53
CA GLY A 151 -20.50 14.13 -3.14
C GLY A 151 -19.15 13.77 -3.76
N ILE A 152 -18.70 12.54 -3.56
CA ILE A 152 -17.46 12.03 -4.16
C ILE A 152 -17.81 10.78 -4.95
N SER A 153 -17.39 10.76 -6.21
CA SER A 153 -17.45 9.58 -7.08
C SER A 153 -16.03 9.14 -7.39
N TYR A 154 -15.74 7.87 -7.12
CA TYR A 154 -14.46 7.26 -7.43
C TYR A 154 -14.67 6.02 -8.29
N ASP A 155 -13.98 5.98 -9.43
CA ASP A 155 -13.94 4.82 -10.31
C ASP A 155 -12.56 4.16 -10.22
N SER A 156 -12.49 3.00 -9.55
CA SER A 156 -11.26 2.24 -9.37
C SER A 156 -10.71 1.64 -10.67
N GLY A 157 -11.53 1.52 -11.72
CA GLY A 157 -11.09 1.04 -13.03
C GLY A 157 -10.32 2.10 -13.82
N THR A 158 -10.72 3.36 -13.72
CA THR A 158 -10.08 4.49 -14.43
C THR A 158 -9.16 5.32 -13.55
N GLY A 159 -9.25 5.20 -12.23
CA GLY A 159 -8.53 6.03 -11.26
C GLY A 159 -8.99 7.49 -11.26
N LEU A 160 -10.18 7.77 -11.80
CA LEU A 160 -10.78 9.10 -11.83
C LEU A 160 -11.59 9.33 -10.56
N THR A 161 -11.35 10.47 -9.94
CA THR A 161 -12.14 10.97 -8.82
C THR A 161 -12.85 12.25 -9.26
N GLU A 162 -14.15 12.30 -9.01
CA GLU A 162 -14.99 13.47 -9.21
C GLU A 162 -15.55 13.91 -7.86
N VAL A 163 -15.38 15.18 -7.54
CA VAL A 163 -15.91 15.79 -6.32
C VAL A 163 -16.91 16.87 -6.74
N THR A 164 -18.12 16.74 -6.21
CA THR A 164 -19.21 17.69 -6.38
C THR A 164 -19.50 18.37 -5.06
N VAL A 165 -19.64 19.68 -5.08
CA VAL A 165 -19.98 20.49 -3.90
C VAL A 165 -21.20 21.33 -4.22
N THR A 166 -22.20 21.30 -3.34
CA THR A 166 -23.36 22.19 -3.40
C THR A 166 -23.20 23.36 -2.44
N GLY A 167 -23.67 24.54 -2.86
CA GLY A 167 -23.69 25.74 -2.02
C GLY A 167 -24.85 26.66 -2.38
N PHE A 168 -25.28 27.52 -1.46
CA PHE A 168 -26.36 28.48 -1.71
C PHE A 168 -25.97 29.65 -2.63
N ASP A 169 -24.69 29.72 -2.99
CA ASP A 169 -24.10 30.73 -3.84
C ASP A 169 -23.04 30.08 -4.75
N PRO A 170 -22.97 30.43 -6.06
CA PRO A 170 -22.03 29.83 -7.00
C PRO A 170 -20.57 30.01 -6.58
N ASP A 171 -20.23 31.18 -6.04
CA ASP A 171 -18.85 31.51 -5.68
C ASP A 171 -18.43 30.73 -4.42
N THR A 172 -19.36 30.48 -3.51
CA THR A 172 -19.17 29.65 -2.33
C THR A 172 -18.93 28.18 -2.69
N ALA A 173 -19.78 27.60 -3.55
CA ALA A 173 -19.59 26.22 -4.00
C ALA A 173 -18.24 26.03 -4.71
N GLN A 174 -17.87 26.99 -5.58
CA GLN A 174 -16.58 26.97 -6.28
C GLN A 174 -15.40 27.15 -5.32
N ALA A 175 -15.52 28.04 -4.33
CA ALA A 175 -14.47 28.26 -3.35
C ALA A 175 -14.17 26.99 -2.55
N VAL A 176 -15.21 26.29 -2.06
CA VAL A 176 -15.05 25.02 -1.35
C VAL A 176 -14.38 23.96 -2.24
N ALA A 177 -14.86 23.78 -3.47
CA ALA A 177 -14.25 22.82 -4.40
C ALA A 177 -12.78 23.14 -4.73
N ARG A 178 -12.41 24.43 -4.77
CA ARG A 178 -11.03 24.88 -4.97
C ARG A 178 -10.15 24.55 -3.77
N VAL A 179 -10.64 24.74 -2.55
CA VAL A 179 -9.90 24.37 -1.34
C VAL A 179 -9.72 22.86 -1.26
N ILE A 180 -10.76 22.07 -1.52
CA ILE A 180 -10.64 20.60 -1.58
C ILE A 180 -9.53 20.19 -2.55
N LEU A 181 -9.56 20.71 -3.79
CA LEU A 181 -8.55 20.37 -4.79
C LEU A 181 -7.13 20.73 -4.33
N ARG A 182 -6.94 21.90 -3.71
CA ARG A 182 -5.64 22.35 -3.23
C ARG A 182 -5.14 21.49 -2.07
N GLU A 183 -5.96 21.28 -1.05
CA GLU A 183 -5.62 20.45 0.12
C GLU A 183 -5.33 19.00 -0.30
N SER A 184 -6.10 18.45 -1.25
CA SER A 184 -5.83 17.16 -1.87
C SER A 184 -4.45 17.11 -2.56
N GLN A 185 -4.09 18.16 -3.32
CA GLN A 185 -2.79 18.27 -3.98
C GLN A 185 -1.66 18.38 -2.96
N ASP A 186 -1.85 19.17 -1.90
CA ASP A 186 -0.86 19.37 -0.84
C ASP A 186 -0.66 18.10 -0.01
N ARG A 187 -1.72 17.32 0.26
CA ARG A 187 -1.63 16.01 0.92
C ARG A 187 -0.79 15.03 0.11
N ILE A 188 -1.01 14.92 -1.19
CA ILE A 188 -0.20 14.06 -2.08
C ILE A 188 1.26 14.53 -2.13
N ASN A 189 1.48 15.84 -2.16
CA ASN A 189 2.84 16.40 -2.15
C ASN A 189 3.55 16.11 -0.82
N ALA A 190 2.87 16.22 0.32
CA ALA A 190 3.40 15.90 1.63
C ALA A 190 3.79 14.42 1.73
N LEU A 191 2.91 13.50 1.30
CA LEU A 191 3.20 12.06 1.27
C LEU A 191 4.41 11.74 0.39
N ASN A 192 4.54 12.39 -0.77
CA ASN A 192 5.70 12.24 -1.64
C ASN A 192 6.99 12.74 -1.00
N ASN A 193 6.96 13.93 -0.40
CA ASN A 193 8.14 14.52 0.24
C ASN A 193 8.61 13.64 1.39
N GLN A 194 7.68 13.18 2.24
CA GLN A 194 7.97 12.27 3.32
C GLN A 194 8.57 10.95 2.80
N ALA A 195 7.97 10.33 1.77
CA ALA A 195 8.50 9.10 1.19
C ALA A 195 9.92 9.27 0.62
N ARG A 196 10.21 10.42 -0.02
CA ARG A 196 11.55 10.74 -0.54
C ARG A 196 12.57 10.93 0.59
N GLU A 197 12.20 11.67 1.63
CA GLU A 197 13.05 11.89 2.80
C GLU A 197 13.36 10.58 3.51
N ASP A 198 12.35 9.73 3.69
CA ASP A 198 12.48 8.42 4.32
C ASP A 198 13.39 7.49 3.49
N ALA A 199 13.16 7.38 2.17
CA ALA A 199 13.99 6.57 1.28
C ALA A 199 15.46 7.03 1.28
N MET A 200 15.70 8.35 1.18
CA MET A 200 17.06 8.91 1.25
C MET A 200 17.71 8.70 2.61
N ARG A 201 16.94 8.80 3.70
CA ARG A 201 17.44 8.57 5.06
C ARG A 201 17.87 7.12 5.25
N TYR A 202 17.04 6.16 4.85
CA TYR A 202 17.36 4.74 4.95
C TYR A 202 18.56 4.37 4.07
N ALA A 203 18.59 4.79 2.81
CA ALA A 203 19.71 4.48 1.93
C ALA A 203 21.05 5.06 2.42
N ARG A 204 21.04 6.24 3.06
CA ARG A 204 22.25 6.80 3.71
C ARG A 204 22.68 5.98 4.91
N ALA A 205 21.73 5.57 5.76
CA ALA A 205 22.01 4.74 6.93
C ALA A 205 22.63 3.39 6.51
N ASP A 206 22.11 2.76 5.46
CA ASP A 206 22.64 1.50 4.92
C ASP A 206 24.08 1.66 4.42
N VAL A 207 24.40 2.78 3.76
CA VAL A 207 25.77 3.07 3.33
C VAL A 207 26.69 3.31 4.53
N GLU A 208 26.25 4.06 5.53
CA GLU A 208 27.03 4.30 6.75
C GLU A 208 27.34 2.98 7.49
N GLU A 209 26.34 2.11 7.61
CA GLU A 209 26.50 0.78 8.19
C GLU A 209 27.47 -0.08 7.38
N ALA A 210 27.28 -0.17 6.06
CA ALA A 210 28.15 -0.95 5.19
C ALA A 210 29.61 -0.44 5.22
N VAL A 211 29.82 0.88 5.31
CA VAL A 211 31.15 1.47 5.49
C VAL A 211 31.77 1.06 6.84
N ALA A 212 30.98 1.05 7.92
CA ALA A 212 31.47 0.62 9.22
C ALA A 212 31.86 -0.86 9.23
N GLN A 213 31.04 -1.73 8.63
CA GLN A 213 31.32 -3.15 8.49
C GLN A 213 32.59 -3.39 7.65
N LEU A 214 32.74 -2.69 6.52
CA LEU A 214 33.93 -2.81 5.66
C LEU A 214 35.21 -2.34 6.37
N LYS A 215 35.14 -1.26 7.15
CA LYS A 215 36.26 -0.81 7.98
C LYS A 215 36.65 -1.87 9.01
N ALA A 216 35.68 -2.41 9.75
CA ALA A 216 35.91 -3.44 10.75
C ALA A 216 36.55 -4.71 10.15
N ALA A 217 36.06 -5.18 9.00
CA ALA A 217 36.62 -6.34 8.29
C ALA A 217 38.08 -6.08 7.84
N ARG A 218 38.37 -4.90 7.27
CA ARG A 218 39.74 -4.51 6.88
C ARG A 218 40.70 -4.34 8.05
N GLU A 219 40.21 -3.82 9.17
CA GLU A 219 40.97 -3.71 10.41
C GLU A 219 41.27 -5.08 11.02
N ALA A 220 40.32 -6.01 10.98
CA ALA A 220 40.53 -7.39 11.42
C ALA A 220 41.62 -8.09 10.59
N LEU A 221 41.55 -7.97 9.26
CA LEU A 221 42.58 -8.52 8.36
C LEU A 221 43.96 -7.89 8.61
N THR A 222 44.00 -6.59 8.88
CA THR A 222 45.25 -5.87 9.17
C THR A 222 45.83 -6.27 10.53
N ARG A 223 44.99 -6.49 11.54
CA ARG A 223 45.40 -7.04 12.85
C ARG A 223 45.96 -8.45 12.71
N PHE A 224 45.31 -9.31 11.94
CA PHE A 224 45.83 -10.64 11.61
C PHE A 224 47.23 -10.53 10.98
N ARG A 225 47.37 -9.77 9.89
CA ARG A 225 48.67 -9.59 9.19
C ARG A 225 49.77 -9.01 10.08
N THR A 226 49.42 -8.11 10.99
CA THR A 226 50.38 -7.50 11.91
C THR A 226 50.82 -8.47 13.01
N ARG A 227 49.87 -9.26 13.55
CA ARG A 227 50.13 -10.29 14.58
C ARG A 227 50.98 -11.43 14.02
N THR A 228 50.59 -11.97 12.87
CA THR A 228 51.23 -13.15 12.28
C THR A 228 52.46 -12.81 11.44
N ARG A 229 52.59 -11.55 10.99
CA ARG A 229 53.57 -11.08 9.99
C ARG A 229 53.43 -11.79 8.63
N ILE A 230 52.30 -12.46 8.41
CA ILE A 230 51.97 -13.17 7.19
C ILE A 230 50.97 -12.29 6.42
N VAL A 231 51.36 -11.83 5.23
CA VAL A 231 50.51 -10.98 4.37
C VAL A 231 49.47 -11.83 3.64
N ASP A 232 49.93 -12.97 3.13
CA ASP A 232 49.16 -13.99 2.42
C ASP A 232 49.66 -15.38 2.88
N PRO A 233 48.86 -16.13 3.64
CA PRO A 233 49.23 -17.45 4.12
C PRO A 233 49.55 -18.45 3.00
N GLU A 234 48.88 -18.35 1.86
CA GLU A 234 49.09 -19.28 0.75
C GLU A 234 50.49 -19.07 0.14
N SER A 235 50.86 -17.81 -0.12
CA SER A 235 52.19 -17.43 -0.57
C SER A 235 53.29 -17.80 0.44
N ASP A 236 53.06 -17.63 1.74
CA ASP A 236 54.03 -17.99 2.79
C ASP A 236 54.28 -19.51 2.83
N ILE A 237 53.21 -20.31 2.74
CA ILE A 237 53.29 -21.78 2.67
C ILE A 237 54.04 -22.22 1.41
N GLN A 238 53.73 -21.64 0.25
CA GLN A 238 54.43 -21.96 -0.99
C GLN A 238 55.94 -21.68 -0.88
N GLY A 239 56.33 -20.56 -0.26
CA GLY A 239 57.73 -20.23 -0.01
C GLY A 239 58.43 -21.26 0.87
N ARG A 240 57.81 -21.66 1.98
CA ARG A 240 58.35 -22.66 2.91
C ARG A 240 58.39 -24.07 2.32
N MET A 241 57.35 -24.45 1.57
CA MET A 241 57.35 -25.71 0.81
C MET A 241 58.46 -25.74 -0.24
N GLY A 242 58.78 -24.60 -0.85
CA GLY A 242 59.94 -24.44 -1.73
C GLY A 242 61.27 -24.75 -1.03
N VAL A 243 61.45 -24.23 0.20
CA VAL A 243 62.64 -24.53 1.04
C VAL A 243 62.70 -26.02 1.40
N LEU A 244 61.56 -26.60 1.82
CA LEU A 244 61.49 -28.02 2.16
C LEU A 244 61.83 -28.92 0.96
N ASN A 245 61.29 -28.60 -0.22
CA ASN A 245 61.59 -29.30 -1.46
C ASN A 245 63.08 -29.18 -1.82
N ASN A 246 63.68 -27.99 -1.65
CA ASN A 246 65.10 -27.79 -1.87
C ASN A 246 65.98 -28.60 -0.88
N LEU A 247 65.62 -28.63 0.40
CA LEU A 247 66.31 -29.47 1.40
C LEU A 247 66.17 -30.97 1.07
N GLN A 248 65.01 -31.42 0.60
CA GLN A 248 64.81 -32.80 0.15
C GLN A 248 65.68 -33.14 -1.06
N GLN A 249 65.83 -32.22 -2.01
CA GLN A 249 66.74 -32.39 -3.14
C GLN A 249 68.20 -32.46 -2.67
N GLN A 250 68.64 -31.56 -1.79
CA GLN A 250 69.99 -31.60 -1.21
C GLN A 250 70.25 -32.89 -0.43
N LEU A 251 69.23 -33.41 0.27
CA LEU A 251 69.32 -34.70 0.97
C LEU A 251 69.53 -35.85 -0.03
N ALA A 252 68.77 -35.87 -1.13
CA ALA A 252 68.92 -36.89 -2.16
C ALA A 252 70.33 -36.88 -2.77
N GLU A 253 70.85 -35.70 -3.10
CA GLU A 253 72.22 -35.53 -3.61
C GLU A 253 73.28 -36.00 -2.60
N ALA A 254 73.13 -35.62 -1.32
CA ALA A 254 74.06 -36.01 -0.26
C ALA A 254 74.03 -37.52 0.02
N LEU A 255 72.87 -38.17 -0.09
CA LEU A 255 72.73 -39.63 0.04
C LEU A 255 73.46 -40.35 -1.11
N VAL A 256 73.29 -39.89 -2.35
CA VAL A 256 74.01 -40.45 -3.50
C VAL A 256 75.53 -40.31 -3.33
N GLU A 257 76.00 -39.13 -2.90
CA GLU A 257 77.43 -38.89 -2.63
C GLU A 257 77.99 -39.83 -1.55
N TYR A 258 77.24 -40.01 -0.45
CA TYR A 258 77.60 -40.92 0.63
C TYR A 258 77.68 -42.38 0.16
N ASP A 259 76.71 -42.85 -0.63
CA ASP A 259 76.67 -44.23 -1.13
C ASP A 259 77.84 -44.52 -2.08
N LEU A 260 78.22 -43.56 -2.94
CA LEU A 260 79.40 -43.67 -3.80
C LEU A 260 80.70 -43.75 -3.00
N LEU A 261 80.84 -42.95 -1.94
CA LEU A 261 82.01 -42.97 -1.05
C LEU A 261 82.10 -44.27 -0.25
N ARG A 262 80.97 -44.76 0.27
CA ARG A 262 80.92 -46.02 1.05
C ARG A 262 81.26 -47.24 0.20
N GLY A 263 80.96 -47.23 -1.10
CA GLY A 263 81.33 -48.30 -2.03
C GLY A 263 82.82 -48.37 -2.37
N THR A 264 83.59 -47.32 -2.07
CA THR A 264 85.00 -47.18 -2.51
C THR A 264 86.00 -46.90 -1.38
N ALA A 265 85.54 -46.45 -0.20
CA ALA A 265 86.37 -46.12 0.94
C ALA A 265 85.98 -46.93 2.21
N PRO A 266 86.93 -47.24 3.10
CA PRO A 266 86.64 -47.88 4.39
C PRO A 266 85.78 -46.97 5.29
N GLU A 267 84.98 -47.56 6.19
CA GLU A 267 84.07 -46.82 7.08
C GLU A 267 84.78 -45.80 8.02
N THR A 268 86.10 -45.93 8.22
CA THR A 268 86.92 -45.02 9.01
C THR A 268 87.48 -43.82 8.23
N ASP A 269 87.17 -43.70 6.93
CA ASP A 269 87.64 -42.57 6.10
C ASP A 269 86.94 -41.26 6.55
N PRO A 270 87.69 -40.19 6.87
CA PRO A 270 87.11 -38.89 7.24
C PRO A 270 86.10 -38.32 6.23
N ARG A 271 86.19 -38.71 4.95
CA ARG A 271 85.24 -38.31 3.90
C ARG A 271 83.86 -38.94 4.10
N VAL A 272 83.80 -40.22 4.49
CA VAL A 272 82.55 -40.93 4.80
C VAL A 272 81.89 -40.30 6.04
N THR A 273 82.67 -40.02 7.08
CA THR A 273 82.17 -39.34 8.29
C THR A 273 81.61 -37.95 8.01
N LYS A 274 82.28 -37.15 7.17
CA LYS A 274 81.78 -35.82 6.77
C LYS A 274 80.50 -35.89 5.95
N ALA A 275 80.39 -36.83 5.01
CA ALA A 275 79.19 -37.03 4.21
C ALA A 275 77.99 -37.45 5.09
N GLN A 276 78.22 -38.35 6.07
CA GLN A 276 77.22 -38.73 7.07
C GLN A 276 76.76 -37.52 7.90
N GLN A 277 77.70 -36.71 8.42
CA GLN A 277 77.35 -35.50 9.17
C GLN A 277 76.50 -34.52 8.35
N ARG A 278 76.79 -34.37 7.05
CA ARG A 278 75.98 -33.53 6.15
C ARG A 278 74.55 -34.04 6.02
N ILE A 279 74.37 -35.35 5.84
CA ILE A 279 73.05 -35.99 5.81
C ILE A 279 72.28 -35.73 7.10
N ASP A 280 72.94 -35.90 8.25
CA ASP A 280 72.30 -35.73 9.56
C ASP A 280 71.88 -34.27 9.79
N VAL A 281 72.71 -33.29 9.39
CA VAL A 281 72.36 -31.86 9.44
C VAL A 281 71.17 -31.54 8.54
N ILE A 282 71.12 -32.07 7.31
CA ILE A 282 70.00 -31.82 6.38
C ILE A 282 68.71 -32.47 6.92
N ARG A 283 68.79 -33.71 7.42
CA ARG A 283 67.64 -34.40 8.04
C ARG A 283 67.10 -33.63 9.23
N GLU A 284 67.99 -33.13 10.08
CA GLU A 284 67.62 -32.30 11.22
C GLU A 284 66.95 -31.00 10.76
N ARG A 285 67.46 -30.36 9.70
CA ARG A 285 66.83 -29.17 9.13
C ARG A 285 65.44 -29.44 8.56
N ILE A 286 65.26 -30.56 7.85
CA ILE A 286 63.94 -31.01 7.35
C ILE A 286 62.98 -31.29 8.52
N ARG A 287 63.47 -31.91 9.60
CA ARG A 287 62.68 -32.19 10.81
C ARG A 287 62.20 -30.89 11.46
N ILE A 288 63.11 -29.92 11.64
CA ILE A 288 62.79 -28.60 12.19
C ILE A 288 61.75 -27.88 11.31
N GLU A 289 61.95 -27.86 9.98
CA GLU A 289 61.01 -27.20 9.07
C GLU A 289 59.62 -27.85 9.13
N ARG A 290 59.54 -29.19 9.10
CA ARG A 290 58.27 -29.93 9.22
C ARG A 290 57.58 -29.73 10.58
N GLN A 291 58.34 -29.63 11.66
CA GLN A 291 57.77 -29.35 12.99
C GLN A 291 57.17 -27.95 13.03
N GLY A 292 57.85 -26.96 12.43
CA GLY A 292 57.32 -25.60 12.31
C GLY A 292 55.96 -25.49 11.59
N PHE A 293 55.56 -26.50 10.80
CA PHE A 293 54.24 -26.56 10.17
C PHE A 293 53.12 -27.13 11.05
N ALA A 294 53.46 -27.93 12.06
CA ALA A 294 52.49 -28.75 12.81
C ALA A 294 52.48 -28.49 14.32
N SER A 295 53.43 -27.69 14.83
CA SER A 295 53.60 -27.50 16.27
C SER A 295 53.16 -26.12 16.75
N ASP A 296 52.31 -26.16 17.78
CA ASP A 296 51.93 -25.07 18.68
C ASP A 296 53.11 -24.58 19.58
N SER A 297 54.33 -25.07 19.34
CA SER A 297 55.46 -24.88 20.26
C SER A 297 56.16 -23.54 20.05
N THR A 298 55.80 -22.61 20.93
CA THR A 298 56.36 -21.27 21.19
C THR A 298 57.84 -21.25 21.63
N GLU A 299 58.70 -22.19 21.20
CA GLU A 299 60.09 -22.28 21.68
C GLU A 299 61.07 -21.34 20.96
N THR A 300 60.68 -20.66 19.89
CA THR A 300 61.58 -19.78 19.10
C THR A 300 61.15 -18.31 18.97
N GLY A 301 60.22 -17.83 19.81
CA GLY A 301 59.89 -16.40 19.87
C GLY A 301 59.15 -15.83 18.65
N GLY A 302 58.68 -16.70 17.75
CA GLY A 302 57.63 -16.42 16.78
C GLY A 302 56.29 -16.92 17.33
N VAL A 303 55.21 -16.19 17.05
CA VAL A 303 53.84 -16.52 17.48
C VAL A 303 53.52 -17.97 17.07
N GLY A 304 53.39 -18.85 18.06
CA GLY A 304 53.01 -20.25 17.87
C GLY A 304 51.50 -20.35 17.69
N GLU A 305 51.04 -20.27 16.45
CA GLU A 305 49.68 -20.62 16.04
C GLU A 305 49.80 -21.67 14.92
N ASP A 306 49.01 -22.76 15.00
CA ASP A 306 48.99 -23.84 14.00
C ASP A 306 48.61 -23.31 12.61
N TYR A 307 49.38 -23.66 11.57
CA TYR A 307 49.21 -23.13 10.21
C TYR A 307 47.80 -23.37 9.62
N PRO A 308 47.24 -24.59 9.69
CA PRO A 308 45.83 -24.83 9.33
C PRO A 308 44.85 -23.88 10.01
N SER A 309 45.06 -23.55 11.29
CA SER A 309 44.21 -22.61 12.03
C SER A 309 44.37 -21.18 11.51
N LEU A 310 45.59 -20.76 11.18
CA LEU A 310 45.86 -19.46 10.55
C LEU A 310 45.22 -19.32 9.17
N ILE A 311 45.22 -20.39 8.38
CA ILE A 311 44.56 -20.42 7.06
C ILE A 311 43.05 -20.27 7.25
N ALA A 312 42.44 -21.06 8.14
CA ALA A 312 41.00 -20.98 8.39
C ALA A 312 40.58 -19.58 8.89
N GLU A 313 41.36 -18.97 9.79
CA GLU A 313 41.12 -17.60 10.25
C GLU A 313 41.24 -16.60 9.09
N TYR A 314 42.28 -16.71 8.27
CA TYR A 314 42.47 -15.83 7.10
C TYR A 314 41.37 -15.98 6.05
N GLU A 315 40.93 -17.21 5.76
CA GLU A 315 39.82 -17.48 4.85
C GLU A 315 38.53 -16.83 5.36
N SER A 316 38.20 -16.99 6.65
CA SER A 316 37.04 -16.33 7.26
C SER A 316 37.13 -14.81 7.14
N LEU A 317 38.27 -14.21 7.51
CA LEU A 317 38.47 -12.76 7.43
C LEU A 317 38.42 -12.24 5.98
N SER A 318 38.86 -13.06 5.02
CA SER A 318 38.81 -12.73 3.60
C SER A 318 37.38 -12.73 3.06
N VAL A 319 36.57 -13.73 3.45
CA VAL A 319 35.14 -13.80 3.14
C VAL A 319 34.38 -12.64 3.79
N ASP A 320 34.65 -12.33 5.06
CA ASP A 320 34.01 -11.19 5.75
C ASP A 320 34.30 -9.86 5.03
N ARG A 321 35.55 -9.68 4.56
CA ARG A 321 35.92 -8.50 3.76
C ARG A 321 35.19 -8.49 2.42
N GLU A 322 35.14 -9.60 1.71
CA GLU A 322 34.47 -9.70 0.41
C GLU A 322 32.98 -9.41 0.53
N TYR A 323 32.32 -10.03 1.51
CA TYR A 323 30.92 -9.77 1.84
C TYR A 323 30.68 -8.28 2.16
N ALA A 324 31.53 -7.67 2.99
CA ALA A 324 31.40 -6.25 3.31
C ALA A 324 31.66 -5.34 2.09
N GLU A 325 32.55 -5.72 1.17
CA GLU A 325 32.77 -5.00 -0.09
C GLU A 325 31.56 -5.09 -1.02
N GLU A 326 30.91 -6.25 -1.12
CA GLU A 326 29.68 -6.44 -1.89
C GLU A 326 28.50 -5.68 -1.28
N ALA A 327 28.31 -5.77 0.04
CA ALA A 327 27.27 -5.05 0.76
C ALA A 327 27.42 -3.52 0.57
N TYR A 328 28.65 -3.00 0.66
CA TYR A 328 28.93 -1.59 0.38
C TYR A 328 28.56 -1.17 -1.05
N ARG A 329 28.88 -2.00 -2.05
CA ARG A 329 28.50 -1.72 -3.45
C ARG A 329 26.99 -1.76 -3.67
N ALA A 330 26.31 -2.71 -3.03
CA ALA A 330 24.85 -2.79 -3.08
C ALA A 330 24.20 -1.56 -2.43
N ALA A 331 24.66 -1.15 -1.24
CA ALA A 331 24.17 0.04 -0.55
C ALA A 331 24.40 1.32 -1.36
N LEU A 332 25.57 1.48 -2.01
CA LEU A 332 25.82 2.61 -2.91
C LEU A 332 24.86 2.64 -4.11
N THR A 333 24.56 1.46 -4.67
CA THR A 333 23.62 1.35 -5.80
C THR A 333 22.20 1.74 -5.35
N ALA A 334 21.78 1.26 -4.18
CA ALA A 334 20.50 1.62 -3.59
C ALA A 334 20.39 3.13 -3.28
N LEU A 335 21.47 3.75 -2.79
CA LEU A 335 21.53 5.20 -2.58
C LEU A 335 21.39 5.99 -3.89
N GLU A 336 22.02 5.54 -4.97
CA GLU A 336 21.88 6.22 -6.26
C GLU A 336 20.47 6.08 -6.83
N VAL A 337 19.85 4.90 -6.69
CA VAL A 337 18.43 4.71 -7.04
C VAL A 337 17.52 5.64 -6.21
N ALA A 338 17.71 5.68 -4.89
CA ALA A 338 16.92 6.57 -4.01
C ALA A 338 17.12 8.05 -4.37
N ARG A 339 18.34 8.44 -4.75
CA ARG A 339 18.65 9.79 -5.21
C ARG A 339 17.96 10.12 -6.52
N ASP A 340 18.02 9.22 -7.50
CA ASP A 340 17.34 9.38 -8.78
C ASP A 340 15.82 9.50 -8.58
N ASP A 341 15.23 8.64 -7.76
CA ASP A 341 13.80 8.69 -7.43
C ASP A 341 13.42 9.99 -6.70
N ALA A 342 14.28 10.49 -5.80
CA ALA A 342 14.04 11.75 -5.10
C ALA A 342 14.05 12.97 -6.03
N THR A 343 14.86 12.93 -7.11
CA THR A 343 14.88 14.00 -8.12
C THR A 343 13.69 13.97 -9.06
N ARG A 344 13.01 12.83 -9.21
CA ARG A 344 11.86 12.65 -10.10
C ARG A 344 10.55 12.93 -9.36
N GLN A 345 9.53 13.35 -10.10
CA GLN A 345 8.17 13.47 -9.56
C GLN A 345 7.48 12.11 -9.62
N SER A 346 7.57 11.33 -8.54
CA SER A 346 7.03 9.96 -8.48
C SER A 346 5.51 9.92 -8.52
N ARG A 347 4.81 10.89 -7.92
CA ARG A 347 3.33 10.99 -7.95
C ARG A 347 2.85 12.43 -8.04
N TYR A 348 1.73 12.66 -8.71
CA TYR A 348 1.06 13.96 -8.73
C TYR A 348 -0.43 13.82 -8.98
N LEU A 349 -1.19 14.83 -8.56
CA LEU A 349 -2.61 14.94 -8.81
C LEU A 349 -2.80 15.68 -10.13
N ALA A 350 -3.37 14.99 -11.13
CA ALA A 350 -3.66 15.54 -12.43
C ALA A 350 -5.12 15.98 -12.49
N THR A 351 -5.37 17.28 -12.44
CA THR A 351 -6.71 17.85 -12.58
C THR A 351 -7.15 17.84 -14.04
N TYR A 352 -8.29 17.21 -14.34
CA TYR A 352 -8.89 17.20 -15.68
C TYR A 352 -10.17 18.06 -15.76
N ILE A 353 -10.81 18.35 -14.63
CA ILE A 353 -11.88 19.35 -14.50
C ILE A 353 -11.51 20.29 -13.37
N THR A 354 -11.26 21.57 -13.68
CA THR A 354 -11.08 22.60 -12.66
C THR A 354 -12.42 22.96 -12.01
N PRO A 355 -12.45 23.40 -10.74
CA PRO A 355 -13.69 23.77 -10.04
C PRO A 355 -14.61 24.66 -10.87
N THR A 356 -15.75 24.12 -11.27
CA THR A 356 -16.72 24.82 -12.13
C THR A 356 -17.52 25.85 -11.33
N ARG A 357 -18.07 26.84 -12.04
CA ARG A 357 -19.00 27.82 -11.47
C ARG A 357 -20.34 27.62 -12.16
N ALA A 358 -21.39 27.31 -11.38
CA ALA A 358 -22.72 27.13 -11.95
C ALA A 358 -23.37 28.47 -12.32
N ASP A 359 -23.96 28.53 -13.51
CA ASP A 359 -24.74 29.67 -13.99
C ASP A 359 -26.23 29.57 -13.58
N ALA A 360 -26.71 28.37 -13.26
CA ALA A 360 -28.09 28.12 -12.85
C ALA A 360 -28.15 27.23 -11.60
N SER A 361 -29.20 27.41 -10.79
CA SER A 361 -29.46 26.56 -9.63
C SER A 361 -30.06 25.24 -10.09
N GLU A 362 -29.31 24.15 -9.91
CA GLU A 362 -29.77 22.79 -10.24
C GLU A 362 -30.47 22.12 -9.04
N TYR A 363 -30.17 22.57 -7.82
CA TYR A 363 -30.70 22.01 -6.59
C TYR A 363 -31.55 23.02 -5.81
N PRO A 364 -32.46 22.55 -4.93
CA PRO A 364 -32.92 21.17 -4.83
C PRO A 364 -33.78 20.79 -6.06
N GLN A 365 -33.75 19.51 -6.48
CA GLN A 365 -34.57 19.04 -7.60
C GLN A 365 -36.06 18.99 -7.19
N ARG A 366 -36.72 20.16 -7.11
CA ARG A 366 -38.03 20.37 -6.47
C ARG A 366 -39.11 19.42 -7.01
N VAL A 367 -39.14 19.20 -8.33
CA VAL A 367 -40.08 18.28 -8.99
C VAL A 367 -39.81 16.82 -8.63
N VAL A 368 -38.54 16.41 -8.64
CA VAL A 368 -38.13 15.03 -8.29
C VAL A 368 -38.43 14.75 -6.82
N LEU A 369 -38.08 15.67 -5.92
CA LEU A 369 -38.37 15.55 -4.49
C LEU A 369 -39.87 15.50 -4.21
N ALA A 370 -40.68 16.34 -4.87
CA ALA A 370 -42.14 16.30 -4.74
C ALA A 370 -42.73 14.98 -5.27
N ALA A 371 -42.24 14.46 -6.39
CA ALA A 371 -42.68 13.19 -6.95
C ALA A 371 -42.30 11.99 -6.06
N LEU A 372 -41.08 11.99 -5.52
CA LEU A 372 -40.63 10.97 -4.55
C LEU A 372 -41.45 11.04 -3.26
N ALA A 373 -41.69 12.24 -2.73
CA ALA A 373 -42.55 12.41 -1.56
C ALA A 373 -43.96 11.88 -1.82
N ALA A 374 -44.55 12.19 -2.98
CA ALA A 374 -45.85 11.66 -3.38
C ALA A 374 -45.83 10.12 -3.44
N LEU A 375 -44.81 9.52 -4.07
CA LEU A 375 -44.66 8.08 -4.18
C LEU A 375 -44.57 7.41 -2.79
N PHE A 376 -43.70 7.90 -1.91
CA PHE A 376 -43.54 7.31 -0.57
C PHE A 376 -44.80 7.49 0.30
N LEU A 377 -45.45 8.66 0.26
CA LEU A 377 -46.71 8.89 0.97
C LEU A 377 -47.81 7.94 0.48
N LEU A 378 -47.90 7.73 -0.84
CA LEU A 378 -48.83 6.77 -1.44
C LEU A 378 -48.55 5.34 -1.01
N LEU A 379 -47.28 4.91 -1.01
CA LEU A 379 -46.88 3.57 -0.58
C LEU A 379 -47.20 3.34 0.89
N VAL A 380 -46.85 4.27 1.77
CA VAL A 380 -47.12 4.18 3.21
C VAL A 380 -48.63 4.12 3.47
N TRP A 381 -49.41 4.96 2.79
CA TRP A 381 -50.87 4.90 2.90
C TRP A 381 -51.46 3.59 2.37
N ALA A 382 -50.97 3.08 1.24
CA ALA A 382 -51.43 1.81 0.68
C ALA A 382 -51.18 0.64 1.64
N ILE A 383 -49.98 0.60 2.26
CA ILE A 383 -49.64 -0.38 3.29
C ILE A 383 -50.56 -0.24 4.51
N ALA A 384 -50.74 0.98 5.02
CA ALA A 384 -51.62 1.23 6.16
C ALA A 384 -53.08 0.83 5.88
N ALA A 385 -53.57 1.12 4.67
CA ALA A 385 -54.90 0.73 4.22
C ALA A 385 -55.04 -0.81 4.13
N LEU A 386 -54.04 -1.50 3.57
CA LEU A 386 -54.02 -2.98 3.50
C LEU A 386 -54.04 -3.60 4.90
N ILE A 387 -53.21 -3.09 5.82
CA ILE A 387 -53.17 -3.56 7.22
C ILE A 387 -54.53 -3.37 7.89
N TYR A 388 -55.12 -2.17 7.76
CA TYR A 388 -56.42 -1.87 8.35
C TYR A 388 -57.53 -2.82 7.85
N TYR A 389 -57.56 -3.09 6.54
CA TYR A 389 -58.52 -4.03 5.97
C TYR A 389 -58.23 -5.47 6.36
N SER A 390 -56.96 -5.89 6.44
CA SER A 390 -56.58 -7.24 6.85
C SER A 390 -56.98 -7.57 8.29
N ILE A 391 -56.78 -6.63 9.23
CA ILE A 391 -57.18 -6.80 10.63
C ILE A 391 -58.71 -6.86 10.74
N ARG A 392 -59.41 -6.01 9.98
CA ARG A 392 -60.86 -5.90 10.05
C ARG A 392 -61.61 -7.02 9.32
N ASP A 393 -61.01 -7.67 8.33
CA ASP A 393 -61.60 -8.84 7.66
C ASP A 393 -61.45 -10.11 8.51
N ARG A 394 -60.51 -10.11 9.47
CA ARG A 394 -60.32 -11.16 10.48
C ARG A 394 -61.16 -10.98 11.75
N SER A 395 -61.88 -9.86 11.89
CA SER A 395 -62.77 -9.53 13.02
C SER A 395 -64.22 -9.49 12.57
#